data_AF-A0A1I1BE96-F1
#
_entry.id   AF-A0A1I1BE96-F1
#
_cell.length_a   1.000
_cell.length_b   1.000
_cell.length_c   1.000
_cell.angle_alpha   90.00
_cell.angle_beta   90.00
_cell.angle_gamma   90.00
#
_symmetry.space_group_name_H-M   'P 1'
#
loop_
_entity.id
_entity.type
_entity.pdbx_description
1 polymer ?
#
loop_
_entity_poly.entity_id
_entity_poly.type
_entity_poly.pdbx_seq_one_letter_code
_entity_poly.pdbx_strand_id
1 'polypeptide(L)'
;MAELTRRGFVNAAGLSGVGLLLCTPTASAIDRVLRETTRRTIAPAGTTLESAAAPVNSGPRYTRLTSGPGWPLVVRQELVAGKADRDDRRTGLASFVQFTDLHVTDTQSPVRFEYLHSFTGSAHRPQETLGVVSTAALVRRVNDLGGGPFTGRPLDFMMTTGDNTDNHEQIELSWFLDLLGGGSITPNTGDPNRYEGVQDSGSSHYWNPDTVLRDDYTEKGFPHLPGLLDAAIARFSSPGLDIPWYCTFGNHDNTPVGTLPANIPGIEYFYTGERKVIGKDERTCRALASAMEKPGGSLPVAELFGGGGTIRKVTPDDRRTPFSTAEFVQAHLDPANAGPGPHGHGFTEANADGREVYYTFRIAPGITGISLDTTTLAGFADGSIGLAQYLWVERTLRRASSTYYNVWGSRVTQNVSDELFVLFSHHTSGTMGNVLPDSRNLLDPRLNGDTFVGLLNRFPNVLAWVNGHTHLNKVVAHPGNTPAQGFWEINTASHVDFPQHARVIEVADNADGTLSLFTTLVESDAPYAADYDDTSPGALASLYRELSYNDVHADLSRAGSAADRNTELLLVHPLR
;
A
#
# COMPACT_ATOMS: atom_id res chain seq x y z
N MET A 1 45.18 33.81 -22.36
CA MET A 1 46.28 32.89 -22.02
C MET A 1 46.13 32.49 -20.57
N ALA A 2 46.03 31.18 -20.30
CA ALA A 2 46.09 30.41 -19.03
C ALA A 2 45.09 30.82 -17.91
N GLU A 3 44.03 30.06 -17.56
CA GLU A 3 43.88 28.73 -16.92
C GLU A 3 44.10 28.65 -15.38
N LEU A 4 43.01 28.24 -14.70
CA LEU A 4 42.88 27.41 -13.47
C LEU A 4 43.36 28.00 -12.11
N THR A 5 42.72 27.78 -10.94
CA THR A 5 41.74 26.75 -10.53
C THR A 5 40.97 27.13 -9.26
N ARG A 6 39.82 26.46 -9.07
CA ARG A 6 39.03 26.31 -7.83
C ARG A 6 39.87 25.80 -6.64
N ARG A 7 40.38 26.68 -5.79
CA ARG A 7 40.80 26.38 -4.40
C ARG A 7 40.90 27.71 -3.64
N GLY A 8 39.82 28.09 -2.96
CA GLY A 8 39.80 29.34 -2.23
C GLY A 8 38.47 29.67 -1.57
N PHE A 9 37.82 28.70 -0.91
CA PHE A 9 36.78 29.01 0.07
C PHE A 9 36.56 27.85 1.06
N VAL A 10 37.61 27.50 1.81
CA VAL A 10 37.48 26.78 3.08
C VAL A 10 38.43 27.47 4.04
N ASN A 11 37.91 28.43 4.81
CA ASN A 11 38.49 28.95 6.05
C ASN A 11 37.55 30.03 6.63
N ALA A 12 36.48 29.60 7.31
CA ALA A 12 35.82 30.33 8.42
C ALA A 12 34.53 29.63 8.87
N ALA A 13 34.66 28.46 9.52
CA ALA A 13 33.67 27.95 10.47
C ALA A 13 34.36 26.83 11.29
N GLY A 14 35.03 27.25 12.36
CA GLY A 14 35.72 26.35 13.27
C GLY A 14 34.75 25.63 14.21
N LEU A 15 34.88 24.31 14.21
CA LEU A 15 34.97 23.45 15.40
C LEU A 15 33.71 23.27 16.25
N SER A 16 32.91 22.28 15.88
CA SER A 16 32.39 21.24 16.79
C SER A 16 32.06 19.98 15.98
N GLY A 17 32.94 18.98 16.00
CA GLY A 17 32.65 17.64 15.49
C GLY A 17 33.46 17.12 14.28
N VAL A 18 34.79 17.30 14.26
CA VAL A 18 35.64 16.39 13.47
C VAL A 18 35.69 15.05 14.22
N GLY A 19 34.72 14.19 13.94
CA GLY A 19 34.83 12.77 14.24
C GLY A 19 35.81 12.16 13.23
N LEU A 20 36.88 11.54 13.74
CA LEU A 20 37.68 10.60 12.95
C LEU A 20 36.76 9.73 12.10
N LEU A 21 37.01 9.67 10.79
CA LEU A 21 36.64 8.53 9.96
C LEU A 21 37.42 7.30 10.47
N LEU A 22 36.98 6.76 11.61
CA LEU A 22 37.18 5.36 11.88
C LEU A 22 36.40 4.64 10.78
N CYS A 23 37.11 4.16 9.77
CA CYS A 23 36.62 3.12 8.88
C CYS A 23 36.33 1.90 9.77
N THR A 24 35.15 1.87 10.37
CA THR A 24 34.65 0.68 11.03
C THR A 24 34.46 -0.38 9.94
N PRO A 25 34.70 -1.67 10.23
CA PRO A 25 34.46 -2.74 9.28
C PRO A 25 33.04 -2.70 8.67
N THR A 26 32.08 -2.15 9.41
CA THR A 26 30.68 -1.99 8.99
C THR A 26 30.47 -0.91 7.94
N ALA A 27 31.13 0.25 8.04
CA ALA A 27 31.04 1.29 7.01
C ALA A 27 31.62 0.82 5.67
N SER A 28 32.79 0.16 5.72
CA SER A 28 33.42 -0.46 4.54
C SER A 28 32.55 -1.57 3.92
N ALA A 29 31.83 -2.33 4.76
CA ALA A 29 30.91 -3.36 4.29
C ALA A 29 29.68 -2.75 3.59
N ILE A 30 29.06 -1.72 4.14
CA ILE A 30 27.92 -1.03 3.52
C ILE A 30 28.33 -0.41 2.18
N ASP A 31 29.47 0.28 2.11
CA ASP A 31 30.00 0.85 0.87
C ASP A 31 30.28 -0.22 -0.19
N ARG A 32 30.68 -1.42 0.23
CA ARG A 32 30.89 -2.55 -0.69
C ARG A 32 29.57 -3.08 -1.23
N VAL A 33 28.56 -3.24 -0.39
CA VAL A 33 27.24 -3.73 -0.81
C VAL A 33 26.52 -2.69 -1.69
N LEU A 34 26.63 -1.40 -1.39
CA LEU A 34 26.10 -0.34 -2.24
C LEU A 34 26.79 -0.32 -3.61
N ARG A 35 28.12 -0.41 -3.66
CA ARG A 35 28.85 -0.51 -4.94
C ARG A 35 28.45 -1.74 -5.75
N GLU A 36 28.27 -2.88 -5.08
CA GLU A 36 27.78 -4.09 -5.73
C GLU A 36 26.36 -3.90 -6.26
N THR A 37 25.48 -3.28 -5.47
CA THR A 37 24.11 -2.93 -5.89
C THR A 37 24.15 -2.07 -7.15
N THR A 38 24.88 -0.95 -7.13
CA THR A 38 25.01 -0.05 -8.29
C THR A 38 25.55 -0.76 -9.52
N ARG A 39 26.49 -1.70 -9.37
CA ARG A 39 27.01 -2.48 -10.51
C ARG A 39 25.94 -3.37 -11.14
N ARG A 40 25.02 -3.90 -10.34
CA ARG A 40 23.96 -4.81 -10.77
C ARG A 40 22.71 -4.08 -11.28
N THR A 41 22.54 -2.81 -10.92
CA THR A 41 21.38 -2.00 -11.30
C THR A 41 21.59 -1.37 -12.68
N ILE A 42 20.56 -1.44 -13.51
CA ILE A 42 20.50 -0.81 -14.83
C ILE A 42 19.89 0.60 -14.71
N ALA A 43 18.77 0.72 -14.00
CA ALA A 43 18.01 1.97 -13.86
C ALA A 43 17.67 2.26 -12.38
N PRO A 44 18.57 2.87 -11.60
CA PRO A 44 18.32 3.16 -10.18
C PRO A 44 17.44 4.38 -9.95
N ALA A 45 17.35 5.28 -10.94
CA ALA A 45 16.74 6.60 -10.80
C ALA A 45 15.27 6.50 -10.36
N GLY A 46 14.88 7.34 -9.40
CA GLY A 46 13.50 7.34 -8.90
C GLY A 46 13.15 6.13 -8.01
N THR A 47 14.14 5.38 -7.53
CA THR A 47 13.93 4.28 -6.59
C THR A 47 14.73 4.47 -5.31
N THR A 48 14.40 3.68 -4.30
CA THR A 48 15.18 3.64 -3.05
C THR A 48 16.61 3.10 -3.24
N LEU A 49 16.98 2.59 -4.42
CA LEU A 49 18.38 2.26 -4.74
C LEU A 49 19.24 3.52 -4.88
N GLU A 50 18.64 4.64 -5.28
CA GLU A 50 19.31 5.94 -5.45
C GLU A 50 19.27 6.76 -4.15
N SER A 51 18.09 6.94 -3.59
CA SER A 51 17.85 7.74 -2.38
C SER A 51 16.59 7.27 -1.67
N ALA A 52 16.58 7.39 -0.35
CA ALA A 52 15.38 7.18 0.47
C ALA A 52 15.24 8.32 1.47
N ALA A 53 14.02 8.60 1.93
CA ALA A 53 13.76 9.65 2.91
C ALA A 53 14.54 9.39 4.20
N ALA A 54 15.24 10.43 4.68
CA ALA A 54 15.92 10.41 5.96
C ALA A 54 15.58 11.65 6.78
N PRO A 55 15.45 11.53 8.11
CA PRO A 55 15.26 12.69 8.97
C PRO A 55 16.53 13.55 8.99
N VAL A 56 16.38 14.87 9.01
CA VAL A 56 17.50 15.81 9.22
C VAL A 56 18.10 15.62 10.61
N ASN A 57 17.24 15.47 11.62
CA ASN A 57 17.61 15.16 12.99
C ASN A 57 16.93 13.87 13.44
N SER A 58 17.71 12.93 13.98
CA SER A 58 17.17 11.74 14.64
C SER A 58 16.63 12.09 16.03
N GLY A 59 15.49 11.51 16.42
CA GLY A 59 14.94 11.65 17.76
C GLY A 59 13.41 11.76 17.77
N PRO A 60 12.81 11.96 18.95
CA PRO A 60 11.35 12.01 19.11
C PRO A 60 10.74 13.38 18.77
N ARG A 61 11.56 14.41 18.57
CA ARG A 61 11.09 15.77 18.21
C ARG A 61 10.77 15.83 16.72
N TYR A 62 9.90 16.76 16.35
CA TYR A 62 9.59 17.03 14.96
C TYR A 62 10.87 17.29 14.15
N THR A 63 10.95 16.71 12.96
CA THR A 63 12.13 16.79 12.10
C THR A 63 11.71 16.86 10.65
N ARG A 64 12.40 17.68 9.85
CA ARG A 64 12.20 17.70 8.40
C ARG A 64 12.86 16.49 7.77
N LEU A 65 12.42 16.14 6.56
CA LEU A 65 13.04 15.07 5.78
C LEU A 65 14.04 15.63 4.75
N THR A 66 14.99 14.79 4.35
CA THR A 66 15.97 15.06 3.30
C THR A 66 16.17 13.81 2.45
N SER A 67 16.79 13.98 1.28
CA SER A 67 17.36 12.86 0.53
C SER A 67 18.45 12.21 1.37
N GLY A 68 18.18 10.99 1.81
CA GLY A 68 19.13 10.11 2.49
C GLY A 68 19.83 9.16 1.51
N PRO A 69 20.77 8.34 2.01
CA PRO A 69 21.43 7.36 1.17
C PRO A 69 20.44 6.30 0.67
N GLY A 70 20.62 5.86 -0.58
CA GLY A 70 19.90 4.70 -1.11
C GLY A 70 20.16 3.42 -0.30
N TRP A 71 19.24 2.47 -0.44
CA TRP A 71 19.29 1.17 0.23
C TRP A 71 19.86 0.09 -0.69
N PRO A 72 20.80 -0.73 -0.17
CA PRO A 72 21.42 -1.78 -0.95
C PRO A 72 20.43 -2.90 -1.32
N LEU A 73 20.74 -3.62 -2.39
CA LEU A 73 20.11 -4.88 -2.72
C LEU A 73 20.56 -5.99 -1.76
N VAL A 74 19.61 -6.71 -1.17
CA VAL A 74 19.84 -7.91 -0.37
C VAL A 74 19.43 -9.16 -1.15
N VAL A 75 20.36 -10.10 -1.32
CA VAL A 75 20.06 -11.39 -1.98
C VAL A 75 19.57 -12.39 -0.95
N ARG A 76 18.37 -12.93 -1.18
CA ARG A 76 17.74 -13.95 -0.34
C ARG A 76 17.78 -15.31 -1.02
N GLN A 77 18.36 -16.28 -0.32
CA GLN A 77 18.75 -17.59 -0.85
C GLN A 77 18.13 -18.75 -0.06
N GLU A 78 17.11 -18.47 0.77
CA GLU A 78 16.54 -19.48 1.66
C GLU A 78 15.82 -20.61 0.92
N LEU A 79 15.25 -20.34 -0.25
CA LEU A 79 14.61 -21.36 -1.07
C LEU A 79 15.61 -22.05 -2.01
N VAL A 80 16.58 -21.31 -2.57
CA VAL A 80 17.67 -21.86 -3.39
C VAL A 80 18.88 -20.93 -3.40
N ALA A 81 20.08 -21.50 -3.50
CA ALA A 81 21.32 -20.74 -3.67
C ALA A 81 21.47 -20.21 -5.11
N GLY A 82 21.96 -18.98 -5.25
CA GLY A 82 22.22 -18.35 -6.55
C GLY A 82 23.60 -18.68 -7.08
N LYS A 83 23.74 -18.76 -8.41
CA LYS A 83 25.05 -18.89 -9.07
C LYS A 83 25.67 -17.52 -9.30
N ALA A 84 27.01 -17.46 -9.33
CA ALA A 84 27.77 -16.20 -9.33
C ALA A 84 27.65 -15.39 -10.63
N ASP A 85 27.41 -16.06 -11.75
CA ASP A 85 27.35 -15.51 -13.11
C ASP A 85 25.91 -15.29 -13.61
N ARG A 86 24.92 -15.27 -12.70
CA ARG A 86 23.50 -15.10 -13.06
C ARG A 86 23.18 -13.72 -13.62
N ASP A 87 23.87 -12.68 -13.14
CA ASP A 87 23.64 -11.31 -13.59
C ASP A 87 24.01 -11.13 -15.08
N ASP A 88 25.04 -11.84 -15.55
CA ASP A 88 25.51 -11.74 -16.94
C ASP A 88 24.64 -12.52 -17.95
N ARG A 89 23.72 -13.34 -17.45
CA ARG A 89 22.93 -14.28 -18.27
C ARG A 89 21.43 -14.03 -18.21
N ARG A 90 20.97 -13.25 -17.23
CA ARG A 90 19.55 -13.15 -16.95
C ARG A 90 18.77 -12.46 -18.05
N THR A 91 17.52 -12.87 -18.20
CA THR A 91 16.55 -12.24 -19.08
C THR A 91 15.31 -11.86 -18.28
N GLY A 92 14.89 -10.59 -18.37
CA GLY A 92 13.64 -10.12 -17.75
C GLY A 92 12.41 -10.69 -18.43
N LEU A 93 11.56 -11.37 -17.66
CA LEU A 93 10.32 -11.98 -18.12
C LEU A 93 9.10 -11.09 -17.89
N ALA A 94 9.05 -10.40 -16.75
CA ALA A 94 7.98 -9.46 -16.39
C ALA A 94 8.53 -8.35 -15.48
N SER A 95 7.91 -7.18 -15.50
CA SER A 95 8.19 -6.06 -14.59
C SER A 95 6.90 -5.30 -14.33
N PHE A 96 6.53 -5.06 -13.07
CA PHE A 96 5.30 -4.35 -12.72
C PHE A 96 5.46 -3.60 -11.40
N VAL A 97 4.54 -2.68 -11.12
CA VAL A 97 4.51 -1.90 -9.86
C VAL A 97 3.34 -2.34 -8.99
N GLN A 98 3.54 -2.41 -7.69
CA GLN A 98 2.49 -2.60 -6.71
C GLN A 98 2.19 -1.29 -5.98
N PHE A 99 0.92 -0.89 -5.97
CA PHE A 99 0.33 0.00 -4.97
C PHE A 99 -0.51 -0.79 -3.97
N THR A 100 -0.62 -0.31 -2.74
CA THR A 100 -1.46 -0.94 -1.73
C THR A 100 -1.86 0.03 -0.65
N ASP A 101 -3.06 -0.16 -0.09
CA ASP A 101 -3.50 0.61 1.08
C ASP A 101 -3.31 2.11 0.79
N LEU A 102 -3.93 2.55 -0.31
CA LEU A 102 -3.96 3.96 -0.72
C LEU A 102 -4.74 4.79 0.29
N HIS A 103 -5.84 4.22 0.82
CA HIS A 103 -6.81 4.92 1.66
C HIS A 103 -7.15 6.29 1.06
N VAL A 104 -7.68 6.31 -0.17
CA VAL A 104 -8.28 7.54 -0.70
C VAL A 104 -9.45 7.87 0.22
N THR A 105 -9.28 8.92 1.03
CA THR A 105 -10.14 9.15 2.20
C THR A 105 -10.83 10.50 2.14
N ASP A 106 -12.15 10.52 2.38
CA ASP A 106 -12.86 11.71 2.80
C ASP A 106 -12.61 11.97 4.29
N THR A 107 -11.67 12.87 4.60
CA THR A 107 -11.34 13.24 5.98
C THR A 107 -12.40 14.08 6.68
N GLN A 108 -13.46 14.47 5.96
CA GLN A 108 -14.58 15.27 6.47
C GLN A 108 -15.81 14.41 6.74
N SER A 109 -15.77 13.13 6.35
CA SER A 109 -16.89 12.22 6.47
C SER A 109 -17.36 12.06 7.92
N PRO A 110 -18.68 12.08 8.20
CA PRO A 110 -19.20 11.88 9.55
C PRO A 110 -19.10 10.43 10.06
N VAL A 111 -18.83 9.45 9.19
CA VAL A 111 -18.68 8.03 9.61
C VAL A 111 -17.28 7.68 10.10
N ARG A 112 -16.38 8.65 10.12
CA ARG A 112 -15.09 8.50 10.77
C ARG A 112 -15.22 8.63 12.28
N PHE A 113 -14.47 7.79 13.00
CA PHE A 113 -14.38 7.77 14.46
C PHE A 113 -12.97 8.14 14.92
N GLU A 114 -12.45 9.24 14.37
CA GLU A 114 -11.08 9.71 14.59
C GLU A 114 -10.76 9.92 16.07
N TYR A 115 -11.77 10.21 16.89
CA TYR A 115 -11.60 10.40 18.34
C TYR A 115 -11.04 9.18 19.07
N LEU A 116 -11.04 8.00 18.43
CA LEU A 116 -10.43 6.78 18.96
C LEU A 116 -8.90 6.73 18.82
N HIS A 117 -8.25 7.71 18.16
CA HIS A 117 -6.83 7.60 17.81
C HIS A 117 -5.87 7.42 18.99
N SER A 118 -6.23 7.86 20.21
CA SER A 118 -5.43 7.61 21.41
C SER A 118 -5.39 6.13 21.85
N PHE A 119 -6.31 5.31 21.33
CA PHE A 119 -6.39 3.87 21.57
C PHE A 119 -6.07 3.05 20.32
N THR A 120 -6.40 3.58 19.15
CA THR A 120 -6.19 2.95 17.84
C THR A 120 -5.58 3.98 16.90
N GLY A 121 -4.25 4.05 16.84
CA GLY A 121 -3.53 5.12 16.12
C GLY A 121 -3.95 5.31 14.65
N SER A 122 -4.39 4.25 13.98
CA SER A 122 -4.87 4.30 12.58
C SER A 122 -6.21 5.02 12.39
N ALA A 123 -6.93 5.40 13.46
CA ALA A 123 -8.20 6.11 13.35
C ALA A 123 -8.04 7.56 12.85
N HIS A 124 -6.86 8.16 13.03
CA HIS A 124 -6.54 9.50 12.56
C HIS A 124 -5.04 9.69 12.40
N ARG A 125 -4.64 10.30 11.28
CA ARG A 125 -3.26 10.75 11.08
C ARG A 125 -3.24 12.21 10.64
N PRO A 126 -2.24 13.00 11.10
CA PRO A 126 -2.19 14.44 10.82
C PRO A 126 -2.05 14.79 9.33
N GLN A 127 -1.57 13.86 8.51
CA GLN A 127 -1.35 14.05 7.07
C GLN A 127 -2.52 13.69 6.16
N GLU A 128 -3.55 12.98 6.64
CA GLU A 128 -4.54 12.30 5.77
C GLU A 128 -5.24 13.24 4.78
N THR A 129 -5.43 14.51 5.14
CA THR A 129 -6.00 15.55 4.26
C THR A 129 -5.20 15.77 2.98
N LEU A 130 -3.91 15.43 2.97
CA LEU A 130 -3.03 15.56 1.80
C LEU A 130 -2.88 14.24 1.04
N GLY A 131 -3.58 13.17 1.44
CA GLY A 131 -3.44 11.83 0.84
C GLY A 131 -3.75 11.80 -0.65
N VAL A 132 -4.86 12.41 -1.07
CA VAL A 132 -5.29 12.43 -2.47
C VAL A 132 -4.24 13.12 -3.36
N VAL A 133 -3.71 14.27 -2.96
CA VAL A 133 -2.68 14.98 -3.73
C VAL A 133 -1.33 14.26 -3.71
N SER A 134 -1.01 13.58 -2.60
CA SER A 134 0.19 12.75 -2.47
C SER A 134 0.16 11.51 -3.36
N THR A 135 -1.00 10.87 -3.55
CA THR A 135 -1.14 9.75 -4.49
C THR A 135 -0.83 10.17 -5.92
N ALA A 136 -1.21 11.38 -6.35
CA ALA A 136 -0.83 11.88 -7.68
C ALA A 136 0.69 12.04 -7.85
N ALA A 137 1.43 12.33 -6.78
CA ALA A 137 2.89 12.33 -6.78
C ALA A 137 3.49 10.92 -6.94
N LEU A 138 2.82 9.91 -6.37
CA LEU A 138 3.19 8.52 -6.57
C LEU A 138 2.93 8.05 -8.00
N VAL A 139 1.79 8.43 -8.60
CA VAL A 139 1.47 8.16 -10.01
C VAL A 139 2.52 8.78 -10.93
N ARG A 140 2.88 10.07 -10.75
CA ARG A 140 3.96 10.70 -11.52
C ARG A 140 5.28 9.93 -11.41
N ARG A 141 5.65 9.49 -10.19
CA ARG A 141 6.86 8.68 -10.02
C ARG A 141 6.83 7.44 -10.90
N VAL A 142 5.73 6.71 -10.94
CA VAL A 142 5.63 5.47 -11.74
C VAL A 142 5.79 5.77 -13.23
N ASN A 143 5.12 6.81 -13.75
CA ASN A 143 5.26 7.22 -15.15
C ASN A 143 6.70 7.63 -15.50
N ASP A 144 7.45 8.19 -14.53
CA ASP A 144 8.83 8.63 -14.72
C ASP A 144 9.87 7.48 -14.61
N LEU A 145 9.47 6.28 -14.18
CA LEU A 145 10.39 5.14 -14.10
C LEU A 145 10.79 4.66 -15.49
N GLY A 146 12.11 4.59 -15.75
CA GLY A 146 12.66 4.11 -17.04
C GLY A 146 12.51 2.60 -17.30
N GLY A 147 11.81 1.87 -16.43
CA GLY A 147 11.64 0.41 -16.45
C GLY A 147 12.10 -0.26 -15.15
N GLY A 148 12.14 -1.58 -15.18
CA GLY A 148 12.61 -2.43 -14.09
C GLY A 148 14.09 -2.16 -13.73
N PRO A 149 14.43 -1.87 -12.46
CA PRO A 149 15.78 -1.47 -12.07
C PRO A 149 16.88 -2.48 -12.38
N PHE A 150 16.60 -3.79 -12.37
CA PHE A 150 17.60 -4.84 -12.54
C PHE A 150 17.54 -5.55 -13.90
N THR A 151 16.41 -5.47 -14.61
CA THR A 151 16.25 -6.08 -15.94
C THR A 151 16.20 -5.06 -17.07
N GLY A 152 15.94 -3.78 -16.76
CA GLY A 152 15.72 -2.73 -17.76
C GLY A 152 14.44 -2.93 -18.59
N ARG A 153 13.61 -3.93 -18.25
CA ARG A 153 12.37 -4.23 -18.95
C ARG A 153 11.37 -3.09 -18.71
N PRO A 154 10.64 -2.61 -19.72
CA PRO A 154 9.51 -1.71 -19.51
C PRO A 154 8.51 -2.27 -18.50
N LEU A 155 7.87 -1.39 -17.72
CA LEU A 155 6.81 -1.78 -16.80
C LEU A 155 5.61 -2.28 -17.61
N ASP A 156 5.18 -3.52 -17.34
CA ASP A 156 4.08 -4.19 -18.03
C ASP A 156 2.71 -3.68 -17.53
N PHE A 157 2.58 -3.35 -16.24
CA PHE A 157 1.39 -2.79 -15.60
C PHE A 157 1.66 -2.30 -14.17
N MET A 158 0.65 -1.66 -13.56
CA MET A 158 0.55 -1.41 -12.12
C MET A 158 -0.58 -2.26 -11.50
N MET A 159 -0.38 -2.80 -10.30
CA MET A 159 -1.39 -3.55 -9.53
C MET A 159 -1.70 -2.85 -8.22
N THR A 160 -2.97 -2.57 -7.93
CA THR A 160 -3.38 -2.25 -6.56
C THR A 160 -3.72 -3.53 -5.80
N THR A 161 -3.21 -3.71 -4.58
CA THR A 161 -3.54 -4.86 -3.72
C THR A 161 -4.62 -4.54 -2.68
N GLY A 162 -5.61 -3.73 -3.05
CA GLY A 162 -6.76 -3.40 -2.19
C GLY A 162 -6.54 -2.22 -1.25
N ASP A 163 -7.61 -1.89 -0.53
CA ASP A 163 -7.76 -0.71 0.33
C ASP A 163 -7.47 0.58 -0.46
N ASN A 164 -8.23 0.68 -1.56
CA ASN A 164 -8.16 1.78 -2.50
C ASN A 164 -8.94 2.98 -1.93
N THR A 165 -10.13 2.74 -1.39
CA THR A 165 -10.93 3.70 -0.59
C THR A 165 -10.70 3.50 0.91
N ASP A 166 -11.32 4.32 1.77
CA ASP A 166 -11.19 4.18 3.23
C ASP A 166 -12.54 4.08 3.94
N ASN A 167 -13.39 5.09 3.81
CA ASN A 167 -14.70 5.11 4.44
C ASN A 167 -15.74 4.29 3.69
N HIS A 168 -15.39 3.75 2.52
CA HIS A 168 -16.28 3.02 1.62
C HIS A 168 -17.36 3.96 1.06
N GLU A 169 -16.95 5.04 0.38
CA GLU A 169 -17.84 6.08 -0.15
C GLU A 169 -17.73 6.24 -1.66
N GLN A 170 -18.85 6.61 -2.32
CA GLN A 170 -18.88 6.88 -3.76
C GLN A 170 -17.90 7.98 -4.18
N ILE A 171 -17.74 9.03 -3.36
CA ILE A 171 -16.81 10.12 -3.63
C ILE A 171 -15.34 9.67 -3.59
N GLU A 172 -14.98 8.80 -2.64
CA GLU A 172 -13.63 8.23 -2.54
C GLU A 172 -13.32 7.35 -3.75
N LEU A 173 -14.28 6.52 -4.16
CA LEU A 173 -14.16 5.68 -5.35
C LEU A 173 -13.95 6.53 -6.62
N SER A 174 -14.70 7.64 -6.76
CA SER A 174 -14.50 8.59 -7.87
C SER A 174 -13.09 9.18 -7.85
N TRP A 175 -12.60 9.63 -6.69
CA TRP A 175 -11.24 10.18 -6.59
C TRP A 175 -10.18 9.13 -6.90
N PHE A 176 -10.35 7.89 -6.44
CA PHE A 176 -9.43 6.79 -6.74
C PHE A 176 -9.32 6.54 -8.25
N LEU A 177 -10.46 6.46 -8.95
CA LEU A 177 -10.50 6.25 -10.40
C LEU A 177 -9.90 7.44 -11.15
N ASP A 178 -10.18 8.68 -10.74
CA ASP A 178 -9.58 9.89 -11.32
C ASP A 178 -8.06 9.98 -11.05
N LEU A 179 -7.59 9.47 -9.91
CA LEU A 179 -6.16 9.46 -9.55
C LEU A 179 -5.38 8.56 -10.52
N LEU A 180 -5.87 7.34 -10.75
CA LEU A 180 -5.18 6.36 -11.59
C LEU A 180 -5.50 6.50 -13.08
N GLY A 181 -6.73 6.87 -13.44
CA GLY A 181 -7.16 7.13 -14.81
C GLY A 181 -6.74 8.50 -15.34
N GLY A 182 -6.44 9.44 -14.44
CA GLY A 182 -6.14 10.83 -14.77
C GLY A 182 -7.41 11.67 -14.85
N GLY A 183 -7.32 12.90 -14.37
CA GLY A 183 -8.51 13.72 -14.21
C GLY A 183 -8.29 14.87 -13.25
N SER A 184 -9.35 15.65 -13.03
CA SER A 184 -9.30 16.79 -12.13
C SER A 184 -10.13 16.52 -10.90
N ILE A 185 -9.45 16.59 -9.75
CA ILE A 185 -9.99 16.15 -8.48
C ILE A 185 -10.13 17.36 -7.57
N THR A 186 -11.26 17.45 -6.86
CA THR A 186 -11.45 18.38 -5.74
C THR A 186 -11.67 17.51 -4.51
N PRO A 187 -10.65 17.33 -3.65
CA PRO A 187 -10.73 16.49 -2.46
C PRO A 187 -11.51 17.20 -1.35
N ASN A 188 -12.76 17.56 -1.64
CA ASN A 188 -13.65 18.30 -0.76
C ASN A 188 -15.07 17.73 -0.77
N THR A 189 -15.64 17.56 0.42
CA THR A 189 -17.02 17.16 0.67
C THR A 189 -17.66 18.10 1.69
N GLY A 190 -18.98 18.18 1.73
CA GLY A 190 -19.69 19.14 2.57
C GLY A 190 -19.59 20.56 2.02
N ASP A 191 -19.13 21.53 2.84
CA ASP A 191 -19.07 22.94 2.42
C ASP A 191 -18.06 23.12 1.26
N PRO A 192 -18.48 23.64 0.10
CA PRO A 192 -17.60 23.78 -1.06
C PRO A 192 -16.45 24.79 -0.84
N ASN A 193 -16.52 25.64 0.17
CA ASN A 193 -15.54 26.71 0.41
C ASN A 193 -14.75 26.55 1.71
N ARG A 194 -14.97 25.48 2.49
CA ARG A 194 -14.34 25.32 3.80
C ARG A 194 -14.16 23.85 4.16
N TYR A 195 -13.02 23.55 4.77
CA TYR A 195 -12.79 22.24 5.38
C TYR A 195 -13.60 22.05 6.69
N GLU A 196 -14.32 20.94 6.78
CA GLU A 196 -15.24 20.60 7.88
C GLU A 196 -14.78 19.41 8.75
N GLY A 197 -13.59 18.85 8.52
CA GLY A 197 -13.06 17.72 9.29
C GLY A 197 -12.47 18.08 10.67
N VAL A 198 -11.89 17.10 11.36
CA VAL A 198 -11.42 17.25 12.77
C VAL A 198 -10.25 18.22 12.96
N GLN A 199 -9.45 18.44 11.91
CA GLN A 199 -8.29 19.35 11.95
C GLN A 199 -8.68 20.85 11.95
N ASP A 200 -9.95 21.19 11.72
CA ASP A 200 -10.51 22.55 11.88
C ASP A 200 -11.51 22.60 13.07
N SER A 201 -11.34 21.73 14.06
CA SER A 201 -12.28 21.63 15.19
C SER A 201 -11.98 22.57 16.36
N GLY A 202 -10.74 23.04 16.48
CA GLY A 202 -10.24 23.73 17.68
C GLY A 202 -10.06 22.79 18.89
N SER A 203 -10.20 21.48 18.71
CA SER A 203 -9.97 20.48 19.75
C SER A 203 -8.49 20.12 19.85
N SER A 204 -7.92 20.19 21.05
CA SER A 204 -6.54 19.76 21.34
C SER A 204 -6.34 18.24 21.27
N HIS A 205 -7.38 17.48 20.92
CA HIS A 205 -7.28 16.06 20.63
C HIS A 205 -6.59 15.82 19.28
N TYR A 206 -6.76 16.74 18.33
CA TYR A 206 -6.23 16.65 16.97
C TYR A 206 -5.22 17.75 16.70
N TRP A 207 -4.32 17.53 15.74
CA TRP A 207 -3.48 18.61 15.22
C TRP A 207 -4.33 19.57 14.38
N ASN A 208 -4.34 20.85 14.75
CA ASN A 208 -5.02 21.90 14.01
C ASN A 208 -3.97 22.77 13.29
N PRO A 209 -3.74 22.61 11.98
CA PRO A 209 -2.65 23.29 11.28
C PRO A 209 -2.77 24.83 11.31
N ASP A 210 -4.01 25.36 11.36
CA ASP A 210 -4.26 26.80 11.37
C ASP A 210 -4.16 27.45 12.75
N THR A 211 -4.15 26.65 13.83
CA THR A 211 -4.20 27.16 15.21
C THR A 211 -3.23 26.41 16.11
N VAL A 212 -2.32 27.14 16.76
CA VAL A 212 -1.46 26.56 17.81
C VAL A 212 -2.28 26.31 19.07
N LEU A 213 -2.47 25.04 19.41
CA LEU A 213 -3.15 24.60 20.63
C LEU A 213 -2.15 24.01 21.63
N ARG A 214 -2.65 23.68 22.82
CA ARG A 214 -1.89 22.88 23.79
C ARG A 214 -2.23 21.41 23.58
N ASP A 215 -1.51 20.77 22.67
CA ASP A 215 -1.69 19.37 22.26
C ASP A 215 -0.34 18.64 22.09
N ASP A 216 -0.40 17.31 21.96
CA ASP A 216 0.78 16.45 21.82
C ASP A 216 1.59 16.76 20.54
N TYR A 217 0.93 17.25 19.49
CA TYR A 217 1.56 17.59 18.21
C TYR A 217 2.43 18.85 18.34
N THR A 218 1.89 19.91 18.95
CA THR A 218 2.57 21.17 19.26
C THR A 218 3.71 20.92 20.24
N GLU A 219 3.51 20.07 21.26
CA GLU A 219 4.57 19.66 22.18
C GLU A 219 5.69 18.89 21.48
N LYS A 220 5.37 18.03 20.51
CA LYS A 220 6.34 17.33 19.64
C LYS A 220 7.08 18.29 18.70
N GLY A 221 6.44 19.38 18.31
CA GLY A 221 7.01 20.46 17.50
C GLY A 221 6.44 20.55 16.07
N PHE A 222 5.21 20.08 15.84
CA PHE A 222 4.54 20.26 14.55
C PHE A 222 4.48 21.74 14.18
N PRO A 223 4.62 22.07 12.89
CA PRO A 223 4.58 23.44 12.41
C PRO A 223 3.17 24.04 12.51
N HIS A 224 3.11 25.36 12.64
CA HIS A 224 1.90 26.14 12.42
C HIS A 224 1.82 26.47 10.93
N LEU A 225 0.78 25.97 10.26
CA LEU A 225 0.62 26.00 8.80
C LEU A 225 -0.75 26.61 8.42
N PRO A 226 -0.93 27.93 8.62
CA PRO A 226 -2.17 28.59 8.25
C PRO A 226 -2.45 28.47 6.73
N GLY A 227 -3.66 28.04 6.38
CA GLY A 227 -4.10 27.85 5.00
C GLY A 227 -3.81 26.46 4.42
N LEU A 228 -3.20 25.55 5.19
CA LEU A 228 -2.94 24.18 4.74
C LEU A 228 -4.24 23.46 4.36
N LEU A 229 -5.30 23.63 5.15
CA LEU A 229 -6.57 22.96 4.92
C LEU A 229 -7.28 23.50 3.67
N ASP A 230 -7.20 24.81 3.43
CA ASP A 230 -7.70 25.43 2.19
C ASP A 230 -6.95 24.90 0.96
N ALA A 231 -5.63 24.73 1.07
CA ALA A 231 -4.81 24.12 0.03
C ALA A 231 -5.10 22.63 -0.16
N ALA A 232 -5.36 21.90 0.93
CA ALA A 232 -5.65 20.47 0.91
C ALA A 232 -6.94 20.16 0.14
N ILE A 233 -7.97 21.00 0.27
CA ILE A 233 -9.27 20.83 -0.42
C ILE A 233 -9.30 21.46 -1.82
N ALA A 234 -8.21 22.12 -2.25
CA ALA A 234 -8.15 22.79 -3.52
C ALA A 234 -8.15 21.81 -4.70
N ARG A 235 -8.78 22.23 -5.81
CA ARG A 235 -8.81 21.44 -7.04
C ARG A 235 -7.41 21.30 -7.64
N PHE A 236 -7.04 20.08 -8.03
CA PHE A 236 -5.81 19.79 -8.76
C PHE A 236 -6.06 18.82 -9.92
N SER A 237 -5.00 18.46 -10.65
CA SER A 237 -5.05 17.45 -11.72
C SER A 237 -4.12 16.29 -11.39
N SER A 238 -4.64 15.06 -11.43
CA SER A 238 -3.82 13.86 -11.49
C SER A 238 -3.36 13.62 -12.93
N PRO A 239 -2.10 13.21 -13.18
CA PRO A 239 -1.68 12.83 -14.53
C PRO A 239 -2.34 11.54 -15.03
N GLY A 240 -2.84 10.68 -14.13
CA GLY A 240 -3.15 9.29 -14.45
C GLY A 240 -1.89 8.46 -14.73
N LEU A 241 -2.05 7.14 -14.73
CA LEU A 241 -1.00 6.21 -15.14
C LEU A 241 -0.89 6.18 -16.68
N ASP A 242 0.32 6.03 -17.18
CA ASP A 242 0.60 5.81 -18.61
C ASP A 242 0.71 4.33 -19.01
N ILE A 243 0.69 3.44 -18.02
CA ILE A 243 0.69 1.99 -18.18
C ILE A 243 -0.65 1.38 -17.74
N PRO A 244 -1.02 0.19 -18.27
CA PRO A 244 -2.20 -0.50 -17.82
C PRO A 244 -2.18 -0.76 -16.31
N TRP A 245 -3.35 -0.82 -15.67
CA TRP A 245 -3.43 -1.17 -14.26
C TRP A 245 -4.57 -2.12 -13.93
N TYR A 246 -4.38 -2.88 -12.86
CA TYR A 246 -5.27 -3.91 -12.36
C TYR A 246 -5.60 -3.65 -10.88
N CYS A 247 -6.81 -4.05 -10.46
CA CYS A 247 -7.31 -3.82 -9.11
C CYS A 247 -7.58 -5.12 -8.36
N THR A 248 -7.05 -5.24 -7.14
CA THR A 248 -7.56 -6.17 -6.12
C THR A 248 -8.50 -5.41 -5.19
N PHE A 249 -9.50 -6.11 -4.68
CA PHE A 249 -10.47 -5.61 -3.72
C PHE A 249 -9.98 -5.81 -2.26
N GLY A 250 -9.98 -4.77 -1.44
CA GLY A 250 -9.58 -4.79 -0.02
C GLY A 250 -10.75 -4.63 0.95
N ASN A 251 -10.50 -4.77 2.25
CA ASN A 251 -11.57 -4.66 3.26
C ASN A 251 -12.10 -3.22 3.39
N HIS A 252 -11.29 -2.18 3.18
CA HIS A 252 -11.75 -0.78 3.15
C HIS A 252 -12.54 -0.43 1.88
N ASP A 253 -12.42 -1.26 0.82
CA ASP A 253 -13.31 -1.19 -0.35
C ASP A 253 -14.62 -1.95 -0.10
N ASN A 254 -14.68 -2.78 0.95
CA ASN A 254 -15.77 -3.73 1.20
C ASN A 254 -16.66 -3.32 2.37
N THR A 255 -16.12 -2.65 3.38
CA THR A 255 -16.85 -2.26 4.59
C THR A 255 -16.38 -0.90 5.13
N PRO A 256 -17.23 -0.20 5.93
CA PRO A 256 -16.89 1.11 6.49
C PRO A 256 -15.58 1.06 7.29
N VAL A 257 -14.59 1.85 6.89
CA VAL A 257 -13.26 1.93 7.53
C VAL A 257 -12.61 0.55 7.67
N GLY A 258 -12.92 -0.36 6.75
CA GLY A 258 -12.43 -1.73 6.70
C GLY A 258 -12.65 -2.58 7.95
N THR A 259 -13.52 -2.15 8.88
CA THR A 259 -13.61 -2.74 10.22
C THR A 259 -15.03 -2.99 10.67
N LEU A 260 -15.99 -2.18 10.22
CA LEU A 260 -17.39 -2.39 10.56
C LEU A 260 -17.99 -3.51 9.71
N PRO A 261 -18.99 -4.27 10.19
CA PRO A 261 -19.73 -5.19 9.33
C PRO A 261 -20.50 -4.40 8.26
N ALA A 262 -20.71 -5.02 7.10
CA ALA A 262 -21.55 -4.43 6.07
C ALA A 262 -23.04 -4.43 6.45
N ASN A 263 -23.85 -3.69 5.69
CA ASN A 263 -25.31 -3.66 5.81
C ASN A 263 -25.85 -3.25 7.20
N ILE A 264 -25.12 -2.37 7.90
CA ILE A 264 -25.60 -1.81 9.17
C ILE A 264 -26.84 -0.94 8.89
N PRO A 265 -28.03 -1.26 9.44
CA PRO A 265 -29.24 -0.51 9.16
C PRO A 265 -29.13 0.96 9.53
N GLY A 266 -29.39 1.85 8.57
CA GLY A 266 -29.39 3.29 8.77
C GLY A 266 -28.01 3.94 8.85
N ILE A 267 -26.92 3.22 8.54
CA ILE A 267 -25.58 3.81 8.52
C ILE A 267 -25.46 4.96 7.50
N GLU A 268 -26.18 4.87 6.39
CA GLU A 268 -26.26 5.90 5.33
C GLU A 268 -26.65 7.29 5.85
N TYR A 269 -27.47 7.35 6.92
CA TYR A 269 -27.85 8.63 7.56
C TYR A 269 -26.67 9.31 8.26
N PHE A 270 -25.67 8.55 8.70
CA PHE A 270 -24.44 9.10 9.23
C PHE A 270 -23.53 9.58 8.10
N TYR A 271 -23.36 8.78 7.04
CA TYR A 271 -22.55 9.16 5.87
C TYR A 271 -22.93 10.53 5.29
N THR A 272 -24.22 10.72 5.00
CA THR A 272 -24.72 11.89 4.27
C THR A 272 -25.16 13.03 5.19
N GLY A 273 -25.19 12.81 6.51
CA GLY A 273 -25.80 13.72 7.47
C GLY A 273 -24.94 14.92 7.90
N GLU A 274 -25.52 15.78 8.73
CA GLU A 274 -24.87 17.01 9.24
C GLU A 274 -24.14 16.85 10.59
N ARG A 275 -24.02 15.62 11.12
CA ARG A 275 -23.53 15.38 12.49
C ARG A 275 -22.31 14.47 12.50
N LYS A 276 -21.14 15.05 12.77
CA LYS A 276 -19.88 14.32 12.95
C LYS A 276 -19.52 14.24 14.42
N VAL A 277 -19.27 13.03 14.93
CA VAL A 277 -18.77 12.84 16.30
C VAL A 277 -17.25 13.07 16.29
N ILE A 278 -16.77 14.03 17.07
CA ILE A 278 -15.35 14.41 17.13
C ILE A 278 -14.73 14.16 18.52
N GLY A 279 -15.47 13.53 19.42
CA GLY A 279 -14.99 13.28 20.77
C GLY A 279 -16.01 12.57 21.65
N LYS A 280 -15.51 11.72 22.54
CA LYS A 280 -16.26 11.06 23.62
C LYS A 280 -15.39 11.00 24.88
N ASP A 281 -16.00 10.64 26.01
CA ASP A 281 -15.24 10.42 27.23
C ASP A 281 -14.32 9.19 27.12
N GLU A 282 -13.22 9.20 27.87
CA GLU A 282 -12.18 8.17 27.81
C GLU A 282 -12.72 6.74 28.05
N ARG A 283 -13.69 6.58 28.96
CA ARG A 283 -14.27 5.26 29.27
C ARG A 283 -14.99 4.71 28.06
N THR A 284 -15.79 5.53 27.39
CA THR A 284 -16.50 5.14 26.17
C THR A 284 -15.53 4.85 25.04
N CYS A 285 -14.51 5.68 24.82
CA CYS A 285 -13.48 5.44 23.80
C CYS A 285 -12.75 4.10 24.03
N ARG A 286 -12.35 3.82 25.27
CA ARG A 286 -11.69 2.55 25.64
C ARG A 286 -12.60 1.35 25.38
N ALA A 287 -13.89 1.45 25.74
CA ALA A 287 -14.84 0.37 25.50
C ALA A 287 -15.07 0.11 24.01
N LEU A 288 -15.18 1.17 23.19
CA LEU A 288 -15.31 1.06 21.74
C LEU A 288 -14.06 0.44 21.11
N ALA A 289 -12.86 0.94 21.45
CA ALA A 289 -11.59 0.39 20.94
C ALA A 289 -11.44 -1.11 21.27
N SER A 290 -11.69 -1.50 22.53
CA SER A 290 -11.64 -2.92 22.92
C SER A 290 -12.70 -3.79 22.23
N ALA A 291 -13.84 -3.22 21.83
CA ALA A 291 -14.86 -3.94 21.08
C ALA A 291 -14.45 -4.18 19.62
N MET A 292 -13.69 -3.25 19.00
CA MET A 292 -13.17 -3.40 17.64
C MET A 292 -12.08 -4.47 17.55
N GLU A 293 -11.28 -4.65 18.60
CA GLU A 293 -10.20 -5.64 18.65
C GLU A 293 -10.69 -7.08 18.93
N LYS A 294 -11.95 -7.26 19.34
CA LYS A 294 -12.46 -8.57 19.78
C LYS A 294 -13.20 -9.28 18.64
N PRO A 295 -12.62 -10.34 18.02
CA PRO A 295 -13.29 -11.07 16.94
C PRO A 295 -14.64 -11.63 17.40
N GLY A 296 -15.68 -11.44 16.58
CA GLY A 296 -17.06 -11.84 16.91
C GLY A 296 -17.74 -11.00 17.99
N GLY A 297 -17.12 -9.89 18.45
CA GLY A 297 -17.77 -8.90 19.31
C GLY A 297 -18.83 -8.08 18.58
N SER A 298 -19.82 -7.57 19.31
CA SER A 298 -20.78 -6.60 18.77
C SER A 298 -20.27 -5.18 18.97
N LEU A 299 -19.99 -4.45 17.89
CA LEU A 299 -19.71 -3.02 17.99
C LEU A 299 -21.02 -2.23 18.09
N PRO A 300 -21.22 -1.41 19.13
CA PRO A 300 -22.45 -0.63 19.27
C PRO A 300 -22.41 0.58 18.31
N VAL A 301 -22.85 0.39 17.06
CA VAL A 301 -22.81 1.44 16.02
C VAL A 301 -23.56 2.71 16.45
N ALA A 302 -24.68 2.56 17.18
CA ALA A 302 -25.42 3.68 17.74
C ALA A 302 -24.62 4.48 18.79
N GLU A 303 -23.66 3.84 19.47
CA GLU A 303 -22.73 4.55 20.35
C GLU A 303 -21.61 5.18 19.54
N LEU A 304 -21.09 4.51 18.50
CA LEU A 304 -20.02 5.01 17.64
C LEU A 304 -20.40 6.35 16.99
N PHE A 305 -21.60 6.43 16.40
CA PHE A 305 -22.08 7.62 15.68
C PHE A 305 -23.14 8.44 16.45
N GLY A 306 -23.51 7.99 17.66
CA GLY A 306 -24.55 8.60 18.49
C GLY A 306 -24.18 8.57 19.97
N GLY A 307 -25.12 8.26 20.87
CA GLY A 307 -24.86 8.00 22.30
C GLY A 307 -24.42 9.18 23.19
N GLY A 308 -24.03 10.32 22.60
CA GLY A 308 -23.48 11.48 23.30
C GLY A 308 -22.04 11.77 22.87
N GLY A 309 -21.44 12.85 23.36
CA GLY A 309 -20.09 13.29 22.97
C GLY A 309 -20.07 14.66 22.30
N THR A 310 -18.91 15.06 21.82
CA THR A 310 -18.69 16.32 21.12
C THR A 310 -19.10 16.15 19.66
N ILE A 311 -20.10 16.92 19.24
CA ILE A 311 -20.62 16.90 17.88
C ILE A 311 -20.15 18.14 17.13
N ARG A 312 -19.52 17.95 15.97
CA ARG A 312 -19.32 19.00 14.97
C ARG A 312 -20.49 18.96 14.00
N LYS A 313 -21.08 20.13 13.76
CA LYS A 313 -22.01 20.30 12.64
C LYS A 313 -21.19 20.41 11.35
N VAL A 314 -21.52 19.60 10.37
CA VAL A 314 -20.93 19.63 9.02
C VAL A 314 -22.04 19.76 7.98
N THR A 315 -21.68 20.13 6.76
CA THR A 315 -22.63 20.23 5.67
C THR A 315 -22.96 18.81 5.14
N PRO A 316 -24.25 18.46 5.00
CA PRO A 316 -24.67 17.23 4.33
C PRO A 316 -24.10 17.10 2.93
N ASP A 317 -23.74 15.89 2.53
CA ASP A 317 -23.21 15.62 1.20
C ASP A 317 -23.62 14.22 0.72
N ASP A 318 -24.49 14.16 -0.28
CA ASP A 318 -24.99 12.89 -0.83
C ASP A 318 -23.90 12.07 -1.52
N ARG A 319 -22.77 12.69 -1.91
CA ARG A 319 -21.64 12.00 -2.54
C ARG A 319 -20.92 11.05 -1.57
N ARG A 320 -21.12 11.22 -0.26
CA ARG A 320 -20.62 10.30 0.79
C ARG A 320 -21.43 9.00 0.89
N THR A 321 -22.47 8.81 0.08
CA THR A 321 -23.24 7.57 0.08
C THR A 321 -22.30 6.37 -0.10
N PRO A 322 -22.42 5.32 0.73
CA PRO A 322 -21.59 4.13 0.55
C PRO A 322 -21.98 3.40 -0.73
N PHE A 323 -21.00 2.79 -1.40
CA PHE A 323 -21.25 1.94 -2.54
C PHE A 323 -21.53 0.49 -2.10
N SER A 324 -21.89 -0.36 -3.04
CA SER A 324 -21.92 -1.81 -2.91
C SER A 324 -20.76 -2.42 -3.69
N THR A 325 -20.39 -3.67 -3.39
CA THR A 325 -19.35 -4.39 -4.16
C THR A 325 -19.68 -4.42 -5.66
N ALA A 326 -20.95 -4.50 -6.03
CA ALA A 326 -21.38 -4.45 -7.43
C ALA A 326 -21.11 -3.08 -8.05
N GLU A 327 -21.44 -1.99 -7.36
CA GLU A 327 -21.17 -0.62 -7.82
C GLU A 327 -19.67 -0.34 -7.93
N PHE A 328 -18.84 -0.86 -7.01
CA PHE A 328 -17.38 -0.79 -7.13
C PHE A 328 -16.90 -1.41 -8.44
N VAL A 329 -17.32 -2.65 -8.73
CA VAL A 329 -16.93 -3.34 -9.97
C VAL A 329 -17.48 -2.63 -11.20
N GLN A 330 -18.74 -2.19 -11.16
CA GLN A 330 -19.37 -1.48 -12.28
C GLN A 330 -18.68 -0.14 -12.57
N ALA A 331 -18.20 0.58 -11.56
CA ALA A 331 -17.40 1.78 -11.77
C ALA A 331 -16.11 1.51 -12.54
N HIS A 332 -15.44 0.36 -12.29
CA HIS A 332 -14.27 -0.05 -13.07
C HIS A 332 -14.60 -0.47 -14.50
N LEU A 333 -15.81 -0.98 -14.73
CA LEU A 333 -16.32 -1.34 -16.06
C LEU A 333 -16.87 -0.16 -16.85
N ASP A 334 -17.06 1.01 -16.23
CA ASP A 334 -17.51 2.20 -16.93
C ASP A 334 -16.44 2.65 -17.95
N PRO A 335 -16.77 2.79 -19.25
CA PRO A 335 -15.83 3.30 -20.26
C PRO A 335 -15.22 4.67 -19.92
N ALA A 336 -15.89 5.49 -19.09
CA ALA A 336 -15.34 6.75 -18.60
C ALA A 336 -14.08 6.55 -17.74
N ASN A 337 -13.95 5.40 -17.09
CA ASN A 337 -12.84 5.08 -16.18
C ASN A 337 -11.78 4.18 -16.82
N ALA A 338 -11.90 3.86 -18.12
CA ALA A 338 -11.02 2.89 -18.77
C ALA A 338 -9.52 3.25 -18.74
N GLY A 339 -9.18 4.55 -18.71
CA GLY A 339 -7.80 5.03 -18.64
C GLY A 339 -6.84 4.34 -19.64
N PRO A 340 -5.60 3.98 -19.24
CA PRO A 340 -4.67 3.21 -20.06
C PRO A 340 -5.06 1.72 -20.22
N GLY A 341 -6.16 1.30 -19.59
CA GLY A 341 -6.69 -0.05 -19.62
C GLY A 341 -6.04 -1.03 -18.64
N PRO A 342 -6.32 -2.34 -18.79
CA PRO A 342 -7.37 -2.88 -19.65
C PRO A 342 -8.76 -2.43 -19.17
N HIS A 343 -9.77 -2.48 -20.05
CA HIS A 343 -11.16 -2.25 -19.66
C HIS A 343 -11.54 -3.11 -18.44
N GLY A 344 -12.15 -2.50 -17.43
CA GLY A 344 -12.49 -3.18 -16.17
C GLY A 344 -11.34 -3.33 -15.18
N HIS A 345 -10.10 -2.97 -15.56
CA HIS A 345 -8.90 -3.08 -14.71
C HIS A 345 -8.77 -4.45 -14.04
N GLY A 346 -9.06 -5.49 -14.84
CA GLY A 346 -9.07 -6.89 -14.42
C GLY A 346 -10.47 -7.48 -14.18
N PHE A 347 -11.44 -6.66 -13.78
CA PHE A 347 -12.83 -7.08 -13.71
C PHE A 347 -13.44 -7.20 -15.11
N THR A 348 -14.50 -8.01 -15.18
CA THR A 348 -15.30 -8.23 -16.38
C THR A 348 -16.78 -8.19 -16.01
N GLU A 349 -17.65 -8.24 -17.02
CA GLU A 349 -19.10 -8.39 -16.82
C GLU A 349 -19.47 -9.60 -15.92
N ALA A 350 -18.63 -10.64 -15.90
CA ALA A 350 -18.85 -11.79 -15.02
C ALA A 350 -18.70 -11.46 -13.53
N ASN A 351 -18.05 -10.34 -13.20
CA ASN A 351 -17.84 -9.85 -11.84
C ASN A 351 -18.84 -8.73 -11.46
N ALA A 352 -19.65 -8.25 -12.41
CA ALA A 352 -20.46 -7.03 -12.26
C ALA A 352 -21.59 -7.11 -11.21
N ASP A 353 -21.92 -8.32 -10.75
CA ASP A 353 -22.86 -8.54 -9.65
C ASP A 353 -22.21 -8.40 -8.25
N GLY A 354 -20.89 -8.22 -8.19
CA GLY A 354 -20.12 -8.07 -6.97
C GLY A 354 -20.00 -9.33 -6.11
N ARG A 355 -20.42 -10.51 -6.59
CA ARG A 355 -20.36 -11.76 -5.81
C ARG A 355 -19.00 -12.44 -5.88
N GLU A 356 -18.39 -12.40 -7.05
CA GLU A 356 -17.08 -12.98 -7.32
C GLU A 356 -16.17 -11.89 -7.89
N VAL A 357 -15.34 -11.28 -7.05
CA VAL A 357 -14.44 -10.16 -7.45
C VAL A 357 -12.98 -10.61 -7.53
N TYR A 358 -12.77 -11.84 -7.97
CA TYR A 358 -11.46 -12.45 -8.21
C TYR A 358 -11.33 -12.86 -9.69
N TYR A 359 -10.12 -12.83 -10.24
CA TYR A 359 -9.90 -13.06 -11.66
C TYR A 359 -8.46 -13.46 -11.99
N THR A 360 -8.24 -13.91 -13.22
CA THR A 360 -6.89 -14.13 -13.77
C THR A 360 -6.61 -13.15 -14.89
N PHE A 361 -5.35 -12.76 -15.06
CA PHE A 361 -4.89 -11.96 -16.18
C PHE A 361 -3.50 -12.39 -16.62
N ARG A 362 -3.10 -12.02 -17.84
CA ARG A 362 -1.76 -12.32 -18.34
C ARG A 362 -0.80 -11.19 -17.96
N ILE A 363 0.21 -11.51 -17.14
CA ILE A 363 1.30 -10.59 -16.78
C ILE A 363 2.24 -10.43 -17.99
N ALA A 364 2.68 -11.57 -18.53
CA ALA A 364 3.62 -11.65 -19.64
C ALA A 364 3.44 -12.98 -20.38
N PRO A 365 4.10 -13.24 -21.53
CA PRO A 365 4.11 -14.59 -22.12
C PRO A 365 4.54 -15.67 -21.11
N GLY A 366 3.66 -16.62 -20.85
CA GLY A 366 3.91 -17.72 -19.92
C GLY A 366 3.83 -17.35 -18.43
N ILE A 367 3.37 -16.14 -18.08
CA ILE A 367 3.19 -15.72 -16.69
C ILE A 367 1.75 -15.21 -16.49
N THR A 368 1.04 -15.82 -15.55
CA THR A 368 -0.35 -15.54 -15.21
C THR A 368 -0.46 -14.94 -13.82
N GLY A 369 -1.14 -13.79 -13.74
CA GLY A 369 -1.55 -13.14 -12.51
C GLY A 369 -2.89 -13.69 -12.03
N ILE A 370 -3.05 -13.85 -10.71
CA ILE A 370 -4.29 -14.26 -10.07
C ILE A 370 -4.64 -13.23 -9.00
N SER A 371 -5.64 -12.40 -9.24
CA SER A 371 -6.20 -11.49 -8.24
C SER A 371 -7.26 -12.22 -7.40
N LEU A 372 -7.15 -12.13 -6.08
CA LEU A 372 -7.96 -12.84 -5.11
C LEU A 372 -8.85 -11.88 -4.32
N ASP A 373 -10.04 -12.35 -3.96
CA ASP A 373 -10.88 -11.71 -2.96
C ASP A 373 -10.66 -12.39 -1.60
N THR A 374 -9.88 -11.76 -0.72
CA THR A 374 -9.66 -12.26 0.65
C THR A 374 -10.52 -11.54 1.69
N THR A 375 -11.50 -10.73 1.24
CA THR A 375 -12.36 -9.92 2.11
C THR A 375 -13.56 -10.70 2.62
N THR A 376 -14.22 -10.18 3.66
CA THR A 376 -15.47 -10.72 4.21
C THR A 376 -16.39 -9.58 4.64
N LEU A 377 -17.71 -9.72 4.44
CA LEU A 377 -18.69 -8.75 4.94
C LEU A 377 -18.98 -8.89 6.45
N ALA A 378 -18.33 -9.84 7.13
CA ALA A 378 -18.52 -10.06 8.57
C ALA A 378 -17.94 -8.93 9.45
N GLY A 379 -17.22 -7.96 8.88
CA GLY A 379 -16.46 -6.93 9.59
C GLY A 379 -15.11 -7.45 10.09
N PHE A 380 -14.47 -6.67 10.96
CA PHE A 380 -13.07 -6.81 11.40
C PHE A 380 -12.04 -6.59 10.30
N ALA A 381 -10.80 -6.34 10.69
CA ALA A 381 -9.70 -6.11 9.76
C ALA A 381 -9.27 -7.41 9.05
N ASP A 382 -9.18 -8.53 9.78
CA ASP A 382 -8.73 -9.80 9.21
C ASP A 382 -9.67 -10.34 8.13
N GLY A 383 -9.07 -11.02 7.15
CA GLY A 383 -9.74 -11.63 6.01
C GLY A 383 -9.82 -13.16 6.10
N SER A 384 -10.23 -13.77 4.99
CA SER A 384 -10.23 -15.22 4.78
C SER A 384 -10.47 -15.54 3.30
N ILE A 385 -10.42 -16.80 2.88
CA ILE A 385 -10.77 -17.20 1.51
C ILE A 385 -11.94 -18.20 1.52
N GLY A 386 -12.92 -17.99 0.64
CA GLY A 386 -14.03 -18.94 0.47
C GLY A 386 -13.57 -20.25 -0.17
N LEU A 387 -14.18 -21.38 0.21
CA LEU A 387 -13.87 -22.70 -0.34
C LEU A 387 -14.09 -22.75 -1.85
N ALA A 388 -15.12 -22.07 -2.36
CA ALA A 388 -15.38 -21.98 -3.80
C ALA A 388 -14.19 -21.36 -4.56
N GLN A 389 -13.68 -20.22 -4.06
CA GLN A 389 -12.51 -19.53 -4.62
C GLN A 389 -11.23 -20.36 -4.44
N TYR A 390 -11.01 -20.98 -3.27
CA TYR A 390 -9.89 -21.88 -3.03
C TYR A 390 -9.84 -23.01 -4.07
N LEU A 391 -10.98 -23.67 -4.33
CA LEU A 391 -11.07 -24.73 -5.33
C LEU A 391 -10.93 -24.19 -6.76
N TRP A 392 -11.38 -22.95 -7.01
CA TRP A 392 -11.14 -22.27 -8.28
C TRP A 392 -9.65 -22.02 -8.51
N VAL A 393 -8.91 -21.52 -7.52
CA VAL A 393 -7.44 -21.34 -7.59
C VAL A 393 -6.77 -22.67 -7.87
N GLU A 394 -7.13 -23.73 -7.14
CA GLU A 394 -6.57 -25.07 -7.38
C GLU A 394 -6.80 -25.53 -8.82
N ARG A 395 -8.01 -25.35 -9.37
CA ARG A 395 -8.30 -25.69 -10.77
C ARG A 395 -7.49 -24.81 -11.73
N THR A 396 -7.34 -23.52 -11.44
CA THR A 396 -6.57 -22.57 -12.26
C THR A 396 -5.10 -22.98 -12.34
N LEU A 397 -4.45 -23.21 -11.20
CA LEU A 397 -3.07 -23.67 -11.16
C LEU A 397 -2.91 -25.01 -11.89
N ARG A 398 -3.80 -25.98 -11.63
CA ARG A 398 -3.75 -27.29 -12.31
C ARG A 398 -3.85 -27.17 -13.82
N ARG A 399 -4.58 -26.22 -14.42
CA ARG A 399 -4.73 -26.17 -15.88
C ARG A 399 -3.43 -25.90 -16.63
N ALA A 400 -2.47 -25.20 -16.03
CA ALA A 400 -1.19 -24.86 -16.64
C ALA A 400 0.00 -25.33 -15.79
N SER A 401 -0.14 -26.48 -15.12
CA SER A 401 0.95 -27.14 -14.37
C SER A 401 1.17 -28.57 -14.87
N SER A 402 2.23 -28.81 -15.62
CA SER A 402 2.64 -30.14 -16.09
C SER A 402 3.07 -31.04 -14.94
N THR A 403 3.53 -30.45 -13.83
CA THR A 403 3.84 -31.12 -12.56
C THR A 403 3.21 -30.37 -11.40
N TYR A 404 2.50 -31.08 -10.53
CA TYR A 404 2.03 -30.55 -9.23
C TYR A 404 1.92 -31.70 -8.22
N TYR A 405 1.60 -31.39 -6.96
CA TYR A 405 1.43 -32.36 -5.90
C TYR A 405 -0.03 -32.44 -5.45
N ASN A 406 -0.57 -33.64 -5.29
CA ASN A 406 -1.93 -33.81 -4.76
C ASN A 406 -1.97 -33.55 -3.24
N VAL A 407 -3.16 -33.58 -2.66
CA VAL A 407 -3.37 -33.37 -1.21
C VAL A 407 -2.62 -34.36 -0.32
N TRP A 408 -2.17 -35.50 -0.86
CA TRP A 408 -1.38 -36.51 -0.16
C TRP A 408 0.13 -36.34 -0.39
N GLY A 409 0.56 -35.26 -1.05
CA GLY A 409 1.96 -35.01 -1.37
C GLY A 409 2.53 -35.88 -2.48
N SER A 410 1.69 -36.64 -3.21
CA SER A 410 2.15 -37.43 -4.36
C SER A 410 2.28 -36.54 -5.59
N ARG A 411 3.40 -36.69 -6.31
CA ARG A 411 3.62 -36.01 -7.58
C ARG A 411 2.61 -36.48 -8.62
N VAL A 412 1.97 -35.53 -9.29
CA VAL A 412 1.08 -35.73 -10.44
C VAL A 412 1.74 -35.06 -11.64
N THR A 413 1.72 -35.74 -12.78
CA THR A 413 2.17 -35.19 -14.06
C THR A 413 1.05 -35.22 -15.08
N GLN A 414 1.04 -34.25 -15.99
CA GLN A 414 0.09 -34.17 -17.09
C GLN A 414 0.70 -33.41 -18.28
N ASN A 415 0.16 -33.63 -19.47
CA ASN A 415 0.65 -33.02 -20.70
C ASN A 415 -0.06 -31.69 -20.97
N VAL A 416 0.47 -30.60 -20.42
CA VAL A 416 -0.01 -29.24 -20.61
C VAL A 416 1.17 -28.30 -20.83
N SER A 417 0.93 -27.13 -21.40
CA SER A 417 1.91 -26.04 -21.41
C SER A 417 1.95 -25.38 -20.04
N ASP A 418 3.14 -25.33 -19.46
CA ASP A 418 3.33 -24.69 -18.16
C ASP A 418 3.24 -23.16 -18.25
N GLU A 419 2.65 -22.57 -17.23
CA GLU A 419 2.73 -21.14 -16.91
C GLU A 419 3.32 -20.96 -15.51
N LEU A 420 3.94 -19.80 -15.28
CA LEU A 420 4.36 -19.34 -13.96
C LEU A 420 3.25 -18.47 -13.36
N PHE A 421 3.08 -18.51 -12.05
CA PHE A 421 1.99 -17.82 -11.36
C PHE A 421 2.48 -16.81 -10.34
N VAL A 422 1.84 -15.65 -10.33
CA VAL A 422 1.95 -14.63 -9.27
C VAL A 422 0.54 -14.33 -8.77
N LEU A 423 0.33 -14.46 -7.46
CA LEU A 423 -0.97 -14.20 -6.84
C LEU A 423 -0.97 -12.83 -6.18
N PHE A 424 -2.15 -12.19 -6.14
CA PHE A 424 -2.37 -10.88 -5.55
C PHE A 424 -3.58 -10.93 -4.63
N SER A 425 -3.45 -10.42 -3.42
CA SER A 425 -4.56 -10.26 -2.48
C SER A 425 -4.36 -9.02 -1.63
N HIS A 426 -5.40 -8.63 -0.91
CA HIS A 426 -5.24 -7.62 0.13
C HIS A 426 -4.58 -8.23 1.38
N HIS A 427 -5.24 -9.20 2.00
CA HIS A 427 -4.73 -9.86 3.21
C HIS A 427 -3.53 -10.78 2.96
N THR A 428 -2.69 -10.90 3.99
CA THR A 428 -1.54 -11.80 4.05
C THR A 428 -1.92 -13.20 4.53
N SER A 429 -1.00 -14.16 4.43
CA SER A 429 -1.16 -15.47 5.06
C SER A 429 -1.40 -15.35 6.57
N GLY A 430 -0.76 -14.38 7.24
CA GLY A 430 -0.88 -14.16 8.68
C GLY A 430 -2.15 -13.43 9.12
N THR A 431 -2.85 -12.75 8.21
CA THR A 431 -4.06 -11.96 8.51
C THR A 431 -5.33 -12.52 7.89
N MET A 432 -5.27 -13.74 7.37
CA MET A 432 -6.44 -14.51 6.95
C MET A 432 -6.97 -15.37 8.11
N GLY A 433 -7.37 -14.74 9.22
CA GLY A 433 -7.88 -15.40 10.44
C GLY A 433 -9.40 -15.37 10.61
N ASN A 434 -10.11 -14.55 9.84
CA ASN A 434 -11.54 -14.28 10.02
C ASN A 434 -12.40 -15.28 9.24
N VAL A 435 -12.60 -16.46 9.83
CA VAL A 435 -13.38 -17.56 9.24
C VAL A 435 -14.89 -17.49 9.54
N LEU A 436 -15.40 -16.32 9.93
CA LEU A 436 -16.84 -16.11 10.11
C LEU A 436 -17.58 -16.21 8.77
N PRO A 437 -18.85 -16.67 8.76
CA PRO A 437 -19.63 -16.74 7.53
C PRO A 437 -19.73 -15.37 6.81
N ASP A 438 -19.41 -15.35 5.51
CA ASP A 438 -19.54 -14.15 4.68
C ASP A 438 -20.97 -14.03 4.15
N SER A 439 -21.63 -12.90 4.40
CA SER A 439 -23.02 -12.70 3.95
C SER A 439 -23.18 -12.64 2.42
N ARG A 440 -22.10 -12.40 1.65
CA ARG A 440 -22.13 -12.55 0.17
C ARG A 440 -22.36 -14.00 -0.24
N ASN A 441 -21.79 -14.94 0.50
CA ASN A 441 -21.79 -16.37 0.20
C ASN A 441 -21.95 -17.20 1.50
N LEU A 442 -23.13 -17.11 2.14
CA LEU A 442 -23.37 -17.61 3.51
C LEU A 442 -23.06 -19.11 3.72
N LEU A 443 -23.21 -19.92 2.66
CA LEU A 443 -22.99 -21.36 2.72
C LEU A 443 -21.58 -21.78 2.25
N ASP A 444 -20.75 -20.85 1.81
CA ASP A 444 -19.37 -21.12 1.39
C ASP A 444 -18.44 -21.08 2.61
N PRO A 445 -17.86 -22.22 3.04
CA PRO A 445 -16.96 -22.25 4.18
C PRO A 445 -15.76 -21.34 3.97
N ARG A 446 -15.35 -20.62 5.02
CA ARG A 446 -14.17 -19.75 5.01
C ARG A 446 -12.94 -20.49 5.52
N LEU A 447 -11.83 -20.36 4.80
CA LEU A 447 -10.55 -20.98 5.07
C LEU A 447 -9.51 -19.91 5.46
N ASN A 448 -8.53 -20.33 6.26
CA ASN A 448 -7.47 -19.46 6.76
C ASN A 448 -6.23 -19.44 5.84
N GLY A 449 -5.29 -18.54 6.15
CA GLY A 449 -4.05 -18.37 5.39
C GLY A 449 -3.18 -19.62 5.37
N ASP A 450 -3.02 -20.34 6.48
CA ASP A 450 -2.23 -21.60 6.53
C ASP A 450 -2.75 -22.65 5.54
N THR A 451 -4.08 -22.80 5.45
CA THR A 451 -4.70 -23.71 4.49
C THR A 451 -4.39 -23.30 3.05
N PHE A 452 -4.39 -21.99 2.78
CA PHE A 452 -4.08 -21.47 1.45
C PHE A 452 -2.59 -21.59 1.10
N VAL A 453 -1.67 -21.32 2.03
CA VAL A 453 -0.23 -21.59 1.87
C VAL A 453 0.00 -23.08 1.55
N GLY A 454 -0.72 -23.97 2.23
CA GLY A 454 -0.69 -25.41 1.94
C GLY A 454 -1.15 -25.77 0.52
N LEU A 455 -2.10 -25.03 -0.05
CA LEU A 455 -2.48 -25.17 -1.46
C LEU A 455 -1.34 -24.73 -2.38
N LEU A 456 -0.77 -23.54 -2.17
CA LEU A 456 0.24 -22.97 -3.06
C LEU A 456 1.53 -23.82 -3.09
N ASN A 457 1.98 -24.33 -1.94
CA ASN A 457 3.15 -25.23 -1.83
C ASN A 457 3.00 -26.54 -2.62
N ARG A 458 1.81 -26.86 -3.15
CA ARG A 458 1.60 -28.02 -4.03
C ARG A 458 1.97 -27.74 -5.48
N PHE A 459 2.22 -26.49 -5.88
CA PHE A 459 2.41 -26.07 -7.26
C PHE A 459 3.77 -25.39 -7.44
N PRO A 460 4.79 -26.11 -7.97
CA PRO A 460 6.14 -25.57 -8.13
C PRO A 460 6.27 -24.30 -8.99
N ASN A 461 5.28 -24.04 -9.84
CA ASN A 461 5.21 -22.89 -10.71
C ASN A 461 4.56 -21.65 -10.08
N VAL A 462 4.19 -21.69 -8.80
CA VAL A 462 3.84 -20.49 -8.02
C VAL A 462 5.13 -19.80 -7.57
N LEU A 463 5.36 -18.58 -8.06
CA LEU A 463 6.57 -17.82 -7.75
C LEU A 463 6.38 -16.95 -6.51
N ALA A 464 5.25 -16.23 -6.46
CA ALA A 464 5.00 -15.25 -5.43
C ALA A 464 3.52 -15.05 -5.11
N TRP A 465 3.29 -14.57 -3.90
CA TRP A 465 2.03 -14.02 -3.42
C TRP A 465 2.28 -12.59 -2.92
N VAL A 466 1.76 -11.60 -3.63
CA VAL A 466 1.98 -10.17 -3.40
C VAL A 466 0.75 -9.57 -2.70
N ASN A 467 0.95 -8.85 -1.60
CA ASN A 467 -0.16 -8.37 -0.76
C ASN A 467 0.15 -7.06 0.02
N GLY A 468 -0.87 -6.58 0.73
CA GLY A 468 -0.90 -5.34 1.51
C GLY A 468 -1.37 -5.56 2.94
N HIS A 469 -2.31 -4.73 3.41
CA HIS A 469 -3.06 -4.89 4.66
C HIS A 469 -2.29 -4.64 5.96
N THR A 470 -1.06 -5.14 6.08
CA THR A 470 -0.28 -5.00 7.33
C THR A 470 0.47 -3.67 7.43
N HIS A 471 0.44 -2.86 6.36
CA HIS A 471 1.14 -1.59 6.23
C HIS A 471 2.67 -1.69 6.43
N LEU A 472 3.24 -2.90 6.34
CA LEU A 472 4.65 -3.20 6.62
C LEU A 472 5.37 -3.68 5.36
N ASN A 473 6.60 -3.23 5.12
CA ASN A 473 7.46 -3.96 4.20
C ASN A 473 7.91 -5.28 4.86
N LYS A 474 7.40 -6.39 4.36
CA LYS A 474 7.72 -7.74 4.86
C LYS A 474 7.84 -8.74 3.73
N VAL A 475 8.93 -9.50 3.70
CA VAL A 475 9.11 -10.59 2.73
C VAL A 475 9.32 -11.91 3.47
N VAL A 476 8.46 -12.89 3.17
CA VAL A 476 8.44 -14.20 3.82
C VAL A 476 8.70 -15.30 2.80
N ALA A 477 9.66 -16.17 3.11
CA ALA A 477 9.84 -17.42 2.38
C ALA A 477 8.82 -18.45 2.88
N HIS A 478 8.04 -19.04 1.99
CA HIS A 478 7.19 -20.20 2.29
C HIS A 478 7.86 -21.45 1.72
N PRO A 479 8.63 -22.20 2.52
CA PRO A 479 9.25 -23.43 2.04
C PRO A 479 8.20 -24.54 1.90
N GLY A 480 8.27 -25.28 0.79
CA GLY A 480 7.55 -26.53 0.62
C GLY A 480 8.38 -27.75 1.05
N ASN A 481 7.88 -28.96 0.74
CA ASN A 481 8.60 -30.21 1.01
C ASN A 481 9.92 -30.35 0.21
N THR A 482 10.06 -29.59 -0.87
CA THR A 482 11.27 -29.50 -1.68
C THR A 482 11.55 -28.02 -2.02
N PRO A 483 12.79 -27.64 -2.36
CA PRO A 483 13.12 -26.28 -2.81
C PRO A 483 12.22 -25.76 -3.95
N ALA A 484 11.81 -26.64 -4.87
CA ALA A 484 10.94 -26.29 -5.99
C ALA A 484 9.48 -26.06 -5.58
N GLN A 485 9.07 -26.50 -4.39
CA GLN A 485 7.72 -26.30 -3.86
C GLN A 485 7.59 -25.05 -2.98
N GLY A 486 8.65 -24.24 -2.87
CA GLY A 486 8.61 -22.99 -2.12
C GLY A 486 8.28 -21.78 -3.00
N PHE A 487 7.68 -20.77 -2.38
CA PHE A 487 7.36 -19.48 -3.01
C PHE A 487 7.62 -18.31 -2.05
N TRP A 488 7.56 -17.07 -2.56
CA TRP A 488 7.74 -15.86 -1.76
C TRP A 488 6.42 -15.14 -1.50
N GLU A 489 6.16 -14.76 -0.25
CA GLU A 489 5.12 -13.79 0.07
C GLU A 489 5.74 -12.39 0.25
N ILE A 490 5.19 -11.39 -0.45
CA ILE A 490 5.75 -10.05 -0.57
C ILE A 490 4.68 -9.05 -0.13
N ASN A 491 4.84 -8.51 1.08
CA ASN A 491 4.02 -7.44 1.63
C ASN A 491 4.72 -6.08 1.45
N THR A 492 3.97 -5.08 1.01
CA THR A 492 4.46 -3.71 0.86
C THR A 492 3.84 -2.79 1.90
N ALA A 493 4.59 -1.79 2.36
CA ALA A 493 4.03 -0.80 3.28
C ALA A 493 2.91 0.00 2.61
N SER A 494 1.96 0.48 3.42
CA SER A 494 0.83 1.25 2.89
C SER A 494 1.26 2.61 2.36
N HIS A 495 0.40 3.23 1.56
CA HIS A 495 0.58 4.62 1.14
C HIS A 495 -0.01 5.62 2.13
N VAL A 496 -0.79 5.17 3.12
CA VAL A 496 -1.37 6.05 4.14
C VAL A 496 -0.42 6.38 5.30
N ASP A 497 0.49 5.47 5.61
CA ASP A 497 1.45 5.58 6.71
C ASP A 497 2.89 5.75 6.20
N PHE A 498 3.75 6.39 7.00
CA PHE A 498 5.18 6.39 6.70
C PHE A 498 5.68 4.95 6.64
N PRO A 499 6.41 4.52 5.58
CA PRO A 499 7.13 5.35 4.60
C PRO A 499 6.47 5.56 3.22
N GLN A 500 5.20 5.19 3.01
CA GLN A 500 4.51 5.33 1.73
C GLN A 500 5.16 4.65 0.52
N HIS A 501 5.79 3.50 0.71
CA HIS A 501 6.49 2.85 -0.40
C HIS A 501 5.54 2.16 -1.37
N ALA A 502 5.77 2.36 -2.67
CA ALA A 502 5.39 1.41 -3.71
C ALA A 502 6.53 0.41 -3.94
N ARG A 503 6.27 -0.64 -4.72
CA ARG A 503 7.26 -1.68 -5.02
C ARG A 503 7.27 -2.08 -6.49
N VAL A 504 8.41 -1.95 -7.15
CA VAL A 504 8.66 -2.54 -8.47
C VAL A 504 9.05 -4.01 -8.28
N ILE A 505 8.32 -4.90 -8.95
CA ILE A 505 8.58 -6.34 -8.94
C ILE A 505 9.00 -6.80 -10.33
N GLU A 506 10.15 -7.47 -10.44
CA GLU A 506 10.65 -8.00 -11.71
C GLU A 506 10.85 -9.50 -11.61
N VAL A 507 10.41 -10.25 -12.61
CA VAL A 507 10.68 -11.68 -12.76
C VAL A 507 11.79 -11.86 -13.78
N ALA A 508 12.86 -12.57 -13.43
CA ALA A 508 13.98 -12.83 -14.34
C ALA A 508 14.36 -14.32 -14.36
N ASP A 509 14.57 -14.86 -15.56
CA ASP A 509 15.20 -16.15 -15.78
C ASP A 509 16.72 -15.98 -15.71
N ASN A 510 17.38 -16.64 -14.75
CA ASN A 510 18.83 -16.58 -14.58
C ASN A 510 19.59 -17.49 -15.58
N ALA A 511 18.88 -18.21 -16.44
CA ALA A 511 19.41 -19.14 -17.43
C ALA A 511 20.32 -20.23 -16.83
N ASP A 512 20.00 -20.66 -15.61
CA ASP A 512 20.84 -21.56 -14.84
C ASP A 512 20.07 -22.56 -13.96
N GLY A 513 18.77 -22.69 -14.19
CA GLY A 513 17.85 -23.49 -13.37
C GLY A 513 17.27 -22.74 -12.17
N THR A 514 17.49 -21.42 -12.07
CA THR A 514 16.86 -20.56 -11.06
C THR A 514 16.14 -19.36 -11.68
N LEU A 515 15.20 -18.80 -10.93
CA LEU A 515 14.53 -17.53 -11.19
C LEU A 515 14.94 -16.52 -10.12
N SER A 516 14.88 -15.23 -10.46
CA SER A 516 14.99 -14.12 -9.51
C SER A 516 13.69 -13.31 -9.50
N LEU A 517 13.20 -12.95 -8.32
CA LEU A 517 12.24 -11.86 -8.13
C LEU A 517 12.97 -10.66 -7.53
N PHE A 518 13.01 -9.54 -8.24
CA PHE A 518 13.46 -8.27 -7.65
C PHE A 518 12.28 -7.55 -7.04
N THR A 519 12.49 -6.88 -5.90
CA THR A 519 11.42 -6.18 -5.17
C THR A 519 11.85 -4.78 -4.72
N THR A 520 12.13 -3.91 -5.67
CA THR A 520 12.70 -2.58 -5.42
C THR A 520 11.65 -1.61 -4.91
N LEU A 521 11.91 -0.93 -3.79
CA LEU A 521 10.99 0.06 -3.23
C LEU A 521 11.11 1.42 -3.92
N VAL A 522 9.99 2.13 -3.98
CA VAL A 522 9.82 3.41 -4.66
C VAL A 522 9.06 4.37 -3.73
N GLU A 523 9.51 5.62 -3.67
CA GLU A 523 8.82 6.73 -2.99
C GLU A 523 8.21 7.66 -4.03
N SER A 524 7.18 8.44 -3.69
CA SER A 524 6.57 9.41 -4.62
C SER A 524 7.56 10.44 -5.17
N ASP A 525 7.21 11.09 -6.28
CA ASP A 525 8.05 12.09 -6.97
C ASP A 525 8.27 13.38 -6.17
N ALA A 526 7.52 13.54 -5.07
CA ALA A 526 7.60 14.69 -4.19
C ALA A 526 9.03 14.96 -3.70
N PRO A 527 9.49 16.23 -3.74
CA PRO A 527 10.71 16.64 -3.06
C PRO A 527 10.73 16.15 -1.61
N TYR A 528 11.90 15.87 -1.05
CA TYR A 528 12.00 15.42 0.34
C TYR A 528 11.63 16.51 1.36
N ALA A 529 11.70 17.78 0.95
CA ALA A 529 11.24 18.91 1.74
C ALA A 529 10.72 19.99 0.79
N ALA A 530 9.72 20.74 1.26
CA ALA A 530 9.20 21.92 0.59
C ALA A 530 9.04 23.06 1.59
N ASP A 531 9.07 24.30 1.12
CA ASP A 531 8.77 25.45 1.96
C ASP A 531 7.31 25.41 2.43
N TYR A 532 7.06 25.77 3.68
CA TYR A 532 5.74 25.66 4.30
C TYR A 532 4.69 26.61 3.71
N ASP A 533 5.13 27.68 3.03
CA ASP A 533 4.25 28.62 2.32
C ASP A 533 3.96 28.15 0.87
N ASP A 534 4.59 27.06 0.39
CA ASP A 534 4.34 26.50 -0.93
C ASP A 534 3.15 25.54 -0.88
N THR A 535 2.04 25.96 -1.48
CA THR A 535 0.80 25.18 -1.56
C THR A 535 0.66 24.41 -2.88
N SER A 536 1.75 24.26 -3.65
CA SER A 536 1.73 23.46 -4.87
C SER A 536 1.49 21.98 -4.57
N PRO A 537 0.91 21.20 -5.51
CA PRO A 537 0.71 19.77 -5.31
C PRO A 537 1.98 18.99 -4.91
N GLY A 538 3.14 19.39 -5.45
CA GLY A 538 4.43 18.79 -5.09
C GLY A 538 4.82 19.07 -3.64
N ALA A 539 4.64 20.30 -3.17
CA ALA A 539 4.92 20.68 -1.79
C ALA A 539 3.96 20.05 -0.78
N LEU A 540 2.67 19.94 -1.11
CA LEU A 540 1.70 19.23 -0.28
C LEU A 540 2.04 17.73 -0.15
N ALA A 541 2.51 17.10 -1.23
CA ALA A 541 2.98 15.72 -1.18
C ALA A 541 4.28 15.56 -0.35
N SER A 542 5.17 16.56 -0.36
CA SER A 542 6.34 16.60 0.56
C SER A 542 5.89 16.68 2.02
N LEU A 543 4.93 17.56 2.32
CA LEU A 543 4.35 17.70 3.65
C LEU A 543 3.64 16.42 4.10
N TYR A 544 2.96 15.71 3.21
CA TYR A 544 2.35 14.42 3.53
C TYR A 544 3.38 13.42 4.08
N ARG A 545 4.51 13.28 3.39
CA ARG A 545 5.62 12.42 3.80
C ARG A 545 6.22 12.89 5.14
N GLU A 546 6.48 14.18 5.28
CA GLU A 546 7.07 14.76 6.49
C GLU A 546 6.16 14.62 7.71
N LEU A 547 4.87 14.95 7.59
CA LEU A 547 3.89 14.84 8.67
C LEU A 547 3.68 13.39 9.09
N SER A 548 3.63 12.45 8.14
CA SER A 548 3.50 11.02 8.45
C SER A 548 4.69 10.44 9.21
N TYR A 549 5.92 10.87 8.90
CA TYR A 549 7.12 10.47 9.65
C TYR A 549 7.06 10.97 11.09
N ASN A 550 6.49 12.17 11.27
CA ASN A 550 6.40 12.85 12.55
C ASN A 550 5.12 12.55 13.31
N ASP A 551 4.18 11.76 12.78
CA ASP A 551 2.94 11.42 13.48
C ASP A 551 3.24 10.91 14.90
N VAL A 552 2.42 11.31 15.86
CA VAL A 552 2.53 10.85 17.26
C VAL A 552 2.27 9.35 17.37
N HIS A 553 1.57 8.75 16.40
CA HIS A 553 1.33 7.30 16.28
C HIS A 553 2.25 6.61 15.27
N ALA A 554 3.24 7.32 14.69
CA ALA A 554 4.11 6.76 13.66
C ALA A 554 4.84 5.50 14.15
N ASP A 555 4.77 4.42 13.36
CA ASP A 555 5.58 3.22 13.54
C ASP A 555 6.62 3.13 12.42
N LEU A 556 7.82 3.65 12.68
CA LEU A 556 8.91 3.64 11.70
C LEU A 556 9.41 2.23 11.36
N SER A 557 9.02 1.20 12.13
CA SER A 557 9.37 -0.19 11.80
C SER A 557 8.66 -0.71 10.55
N ARG A 558 7.59 -0.04 10.10
CA ARG A 558 6.85 -0.30 8.84
C ARG A 558 7.73 -0.21 7.59
N ALA A 559 8.87 0.47 7.67
CA ALA A 559 9.89 0.44 6.62
C ALA A 559 10.52 -0.95 6.39
N GLY A 560 10.31 -1.90 7.30
CA GLY A 560 10.86 -3.26 7.21
C GLY A 560 12.37 -3.31 7.45
N SER A 561 12.90 -4.53 7.55
CA SER A 561 14.34 -4.76 7.63
C SER A 561 15.00 -4.64 6.26
N ALA A 562 16.34 -4.63 6.20
CA ALA A 562 17.05 -4.67 4.91
C ALA A 562 16.65 -5.89 4.04
N ALA A 563 16.26 -7.00 4.67
CA ALA A 563 15.80 -8.21 3.98
C ALA A 563 14.33 -8.16 3.53
N ASP A 564 13.62 -7.04 3.79
CA ASP A 564 12.25 -6.81 3.34
C ASP A 564 12.13 -5.65 2.32
N ARG A 565 13.23 -4.92 2.10
CA ARG A 565 13.31 -3.74 1.22
C ARG A 565 13.70 -4.16 -0.20
N ASN A 566 14.77 -3.57 -0.75
CA ASN A 566 15.32 -3.92 -2.06
C ASN A 566 15.94 -5.31 -1.99
N THR A 567 15.24 -6.31 -2.52
CA THR A 567 15.72 -7.69 -2.49
C THR A 567 15.76 -8.37 -3.85
N GLU A 568 16.65 -9.34 -3.98
CA GLU A 568 16.64 -10.38 -5.00
C GLU A 568 16.24 -11.68 -4.32
N LEU A 569 15.07 -12.22 -4.67
CA LEU A 569 14.50 -13.43 -4.08
C LEU A 569 14.69 -14.59 -5.05
N LEU A 570 15.43 -15.62 -4.63
CA LEU A 570 15.74 -16.74 -5.52
C LEU A 570 14.72 -17.87 -5.41
N LEU A 571 14.42 -18.49 -6.55
CA LEU A 571 13.54 -19.64 -6.69
C LEU A 571 14.18 -20.67 -7.63
N VAL A 572 13.86 -21.96 -7.45
CA VAL A 572 14.16 -22.95 -8.48
C VAL A 572 13.32 -22.62 -9.72
N HIS A 573 13.90 -22.71 -10.91
CA HIS A 573 13.13 -22.61 -12.15
C HIS A 573 12.33 -23.91 -12.32
N PRO A 574 10.99 -23.92 -12.16
CA PRO A 574 10.23 -25.16 -12.05
C PRO A 574 10.08 -25.90 -13.39
N LEU A 575 10.36 -25.19 -14.49
CA LEU A 575 10.20 -25.69 -15.86
C LEU A 575 11.52 -26.09 -16.55
N ARG A 576 12.66 -26.09 -15.85
CA ARG A 576 13.99 -26.32 -16.45
C ARG A 576 14.90 -27.20 -15.62
#